data_AF-C1N9I5-F1
#
_entry.id   AF-C1N9I5-F1
#
_cell.length_a   1.000
_cell.length_b   1.000
_cell.length_c   1.000
_cell.angle_alpha   90.00
_cell.angle_beta   90.00
_cell.angle_gamma   90.00
#
_symmetry.space_group_name_H-M   'P 1'
#
loop_
_entity.id
_entity.type
_entity.pdbx_description
1 polymer ?
#
loop_
_entity_poly.entity_id
_entity_poly.type
_entity_poly.pdbx_seq_one_letter_code
_entity_poly.pdbx_strand_id
1 'polypeptide(L)'
;MAALCSVAPVVAKVPAVSTGKASKSSAMQVWNPTNNKFFETFSFLPPLSDQEIARQVQYLINNGWAPCIEFEGAGKAYCDTHGWSGLDSSVNAGYYDNRYWVMWKLPMYGCTSPDEVLAEVRACTRAFPDCFIRVAGFDNIKQVQCSSFLAHRPANDRTFQPVTGRQVGDGGAAPAAGGSQQNYSW
;
A
#
# COMPACT_ATOMS: atom_id res chain seq x y z
N MET A 1 45.63 8.27 -54.58
CA MET A 1 44.64 7.74 -53.59
C MET A 1 44.52 8.76 -52.47
N ALA A 2 43.42 9.51 -52.41
CA ALA A 2 43.18 10.49 -51.34
C ALA A 2 42.25 9.86 -50.29
N ALA A 3 42.67 9.83 -49.03
CA ALA A 3 41.87 9.32 -47.92
C ALA A 3 40.87 10.40 -47.47
N LEU A 4 39.58 10.13 -47.64
CA LEU A 4 38.50 10.93 -47.06
C LEU A 4 38.33 10.52 -45.59
N CYS A 5 38.71 11.39 -44.66
CA CYS A 5 38.38 11.23 -43.25
C CYS A 5 36.92 11.67 -43.04
N SER A 6 36.04 10.71 -42.74
CA SER A 6 34.63 10.99 -42.42
C SER A 6 34.52 11.52 -40.99
N VAL A 7 33.99 12.74 -40.84
CA VAL A 7 33.62 13.30 -39.54
C VAL A 7 32.30 12.65 -39.09
N ALA A 8 32.29 12.03 -37.91
CA ALA A 8 31.09 11.43 -37.35
C ALA A 8 30.00 12.50 -37.12
N PRO A 9 28.71 12.21 -37.40
CA PRO A 9 27.64 13.17 -37.19
C PRO A 9 27.45 13.45 -35.69
N VAL A 10 27.34 14.73 -35.34
CA VAL A 10 26.98 15.18 -33.99
C VAL A 10 25.56 14.70 -33.71
N VAL A 11 25.41 13.79 -32.74
CA VAL A 11 24.10 13.31 -32.29
C VAL A 11 23.31 14.51 -31.76
N ALA A 12 22.19 14.83 -32.41
CA ALA A 12 21.30 15.89 -31.97
C ALA A 12 20.79 15.59 -30.56
N LYS A 13 20.95 16.55 -29.65
CA LYS A 13 20.49 16.43 -28.26
C LYS A 13 18.97 16.33 -28.27
N VAL A 14 18.44 15.15 -27.94
CA VAL A 14 16.99 14.93 -27.84
C VAL A 14 16.42 15.95 -26.84
N PRO A 15 15.37 16.72 -27.20
CA PRO A 15 14.76 17.65 -26.25
C PRO A 15 14.24 16.86 -25.06
N ALA A 16 14.82 17.12 -23.89
CA ALA A 16 14.34 16.56 -22.65
C ALA A 16 12.88 17.01 -22.43
N VAL A 17 12.04 16.09 -21.94
CA VAL A 17 10.69 16.42 -21.48
C VAL A 17 10.84 17.52 -20.43
N SER A 18 10.40 18.73 -20.76
CA SER A 18 10.46 19.88 -19.86
C SER A 18 9.16 19.97 -19.09
N THR A 19 9.18 19.55 -17.82
CA THR A 19 8.18 20.01 -16.86
C THR A 19 8.38 21.52 -16.74
N GLY A 20 7.33 22.33 -17.02
CA GLY A 20 7.44 23.79 -17.03
C GLY A 20 8.17 24.34 -15.80
N LYS A 21 8.87 25.47 -15.96
CA LYS A 21 9.63 26.08 -14.86
C LYS A 21 8.72 26.28 -13.64
N ALA A 22 9.12 25.71 -12.50
CA ALA A 22 8.47 25.99 -11.23
C ALA A 22 8.47 27.51 -11.00
N SER A 23 7.28 28.09 -10.77
CA SER A 23 7.13 29.54 -10.60
C SER A 23 7.91 30.06 -9.38
N LYS A 24 8.07 29.21 -8.35
CA LYS A 24 8.92 29.41 -7.17
C LYS A 24 9.52 28.07 -6.75
N SER A 25 10.75 28.07 -6.25
CA SER A 25 11.38 26.85 -5.70
C SER A 25 10.60 26.26 -4.52
N SER A 26 9.92 27.11 -3.74
CA SER A 26 9.04 26.72 -2.63
C SER A 26 7.72 26.05 -3.05
N ALA A 27 7.39 26.04 -4.35
CA ALA A 27 6.23 25.32 -4.87
C ALA A 27 6.48 23.82 -5.04
N MET A 28 7.73 23.36 -4.92
CA MET A 28 8.07 21.94 -4.98
C MET A 28 7.82 21.30 -3.62
N GLN A 29 7.01 20.24 -3.60
CA GLN A 29 6.79 19.43 -2.42
C GLN A 29 7.79 18.27 -2.37
N VAL A 30 8.22 17.92 -1.17
CA VAL A 30 9.13 16.80 -0.91
C VAL A 30 8.36 15.69 -0.21
N TRP A 31 8.54 14.44 -0.66
CA TRP A 31 7.91 13.29 0.00
C TRP A 31 8.49 13.10 1.40
N ASN A 32 7.62 12.99 2.40
CA ASN A 32 8.02 12.84 3.80
C ASN A 32 8.55 11.42 4.05
N PRO A 33 9.82 11.23 4.45
CA PRO A 33 10.37 9.90 4.73
C PRO A 33 10.01 9.40 6.14
N THR A 34 9.51 10.27 7.01
CA THR A 34 9.31 9.98 8.44
C THR A 34 7.89 9.51 8.69
N ASN A 35 7.75 8.33 9.32
CA ASN A 35 6.45 7.73 9.68
C ASN A 35 5.48 7.73 8.49
N ASN A 36 5.95 7.36 7.30
CA ASN A 36 5.15 7.38 6.07
C ASN A 36 5.14 5.99 5.43
N LYS A 37 4.79 4.96 6.23
CA LYS A 37 4.72 3.57 5.75
C LYS A 37 3.42 3.28 5.01
N PHE A 38 3.49 2.32 4.10
CA PHE A 38 2.43 1.91 3.19
C PHE A 38 2.09 0.42 3.37
N PHE A 39 0.93 0.02 2.85
CA PHE A 39 0.41 -1.35 2.84
C PHE A 39 -0.01 -1.74 1.42
N GLU A 40 0.95 -1.76 0.50
CA GLU A 40 0.75 -2.21 -0.88
C GLU A 40 -0.44 -1.54 -1.59
N THR A 41 -1.24 -2.31 -2.33
CA THR A 41 -2.34 -1.83 -3.19
C THR A 41 -3.32 -0.93 -2.43
N PHE A 42 -3.70 0.18 -3.07
CA PHE A 42 -4.55 1.25 -2.54
C PHE A 42 -3.99 2.06 -1.36
N SER A 43 -2.85 1.72 -0.77
CA SER A 43 -2.33 2.48 0.37
C SER A 43 -1.86 3.91 0.03
N PHE A 44 -1.70 4.24 -1.25
CA PHE A 44 -1.46 5.60 -1.75
C PHE A 44 -2.75 6.41 -1.97
N LEU A 45 -3.93 5.80 -1.90
CA LEU A 45 -5.22 6.51 -1.95
C LEU A 45 -5.57 7.09 -0.57
N PRO A 46 -6.61 7.94 -0.48
CA PRO A 46 -7.30 8.18 0.78
C PRO A 46 -7.81 6.86 1.40
N PRO A 47 -8.05 6.83 2.73
CA PRO A 47 -8.70 5.70 3.39
C PRO A 47 -9.97 5.28 2.66
N LEU A 48 -10.13 3.98 2.42
CA LEU A 48 -11.34 3.45 1.79
C LEU A 48 -12.49 3.47 2.81
N SER A 49 -13.63 4.00 2.40
CA SER A 49 -14.88 3.86 3.15
C SER A 49 -15.42 2.42 3.09
N ASP A 50 -16.30 2.05 4.03
CA ASP A 50 -17.00 0.76 4.02
C ASP A 50 -17.67 0.47 2.67
N GLN A 51 -18.23 1.49 2.01
CA GLN A 51 -18.86 1.34 0.70
C GLN A 51 -17.84 1.04 -0.40
N GLU A 52 -16.65 1.64 -0.34
CA GLU A 52 -15.58 1.38 -1.30
C GLU A 52 -14.98 -0.01 -1.08
N ILE A 53 -14.78 -0.41 0.18
CA ILE A 53 -14.39 -1.78 0.55
C ILE A 53 -15.44 -2.78 0.04
N ALA A 54 -16.74 -2.52 0.24
CA ALA A 54 -17.82 -3.35 -0.28
C ALA A 54 -17.72 -3.54 -1.80
N ARG A 55 -17.43 -2.46 -2.54
CA ARG A 55 -17.25 -2.52 -4.01
C ARG A 55 -16.02 -3.34 -4.40
N GLN A 56 -14.91 -3.24 -3.66
CA GLN A 56 -13.74 -4.08 -3.90
C GLN A 56 -14.06 -5.55 -3.64
N VAL A 57 -14.74 -5.86 -2.54
CA VAL A 57 -15.20 -7.23 -2.24
C VAL A 57 -16.16 -7.74 -3.33
N GLN A 58 -17.09 -6.91 -3.80
CA GLN A 58 -17.97 -7.28 -4.90
C GLN A 58 -17.18 -7.59 -6.18
N TYR A 59 -16.09 -6.86 -6.44
CA TYR A 59 -15.18 -7.18 -7.54
C TYR A 59 -14.53 -8.57 -7.35
N LEU A 60 -14.07 -8.93 -6.15
CA LEU A 60 -13.55 -10.28 -5.88
C LEU A 60 -14.61 -11.36 -6.21
N ILE A 61 -15.83 -11.18 -5.70
CA ILE A 61 -16.96 -12.11 -5.91
C ILE A 61 -17.30 -12.23 -7.40
N ASN A 62 -17.34 -11.12 -8.14
CA ASN A 62 -17.66 -11.11 -9.56
C ASN A 62 -16.61 -11.84 -10.42
N ASN A 63 -15.36 -11.92 -9.96
CA ASN A 63 -14.31 -12.70 -10.60
C ASN A 63 -14.31 -14.19 -10.17
N GLY A 64 -15.24 -14.59 -9.29
CA GLY A 64 -15.27 -15.95 -8.73
C GLY A 64 -14.12 -16.23 -7.75
N TRP A 65 -13.48 -15.18 -7.22
CA TRP A 65 -12.38 -15.33 -6.26
C TRP A 65 -12.92 -15.46 -4.84
N ALA A 66 -12.26 -16.27 -4.02
CA ALA A 66 -12.61 -16.46 -2.61
C ALA A 66 -12.03 -15.31 -1.77
N PRO A 67 -12.87 -14.46 -1.14
CA PRO A 67 -12.39 -13.46 -0.19
C PRO A 67 -11.83 -14.14 1.06
N CYS A 68 -10.79 -13.55 1.64
CA CYS A 68 -10.19 -14.00 2.89
C CYS A 68 -9.73 -12.79 3.69
N ILE A 69 -9.82 -12.88 5.01
CA ILE A 69 -9.38 -11.82 5.92
C ILE A 69 -8.10 -12.30 6.60
N GLU A 70 -7.13 -11.40 6.69
CA GLU A 70 -5.88 -11.64 7.42
C GLU A 70 -5.62 -10.46 8.34
N PHE A 71 -5.03 -10.73 9.50
CA PHE A 71 -4.74 -9.71 10.51
C PHE A 71 -3.38 -9.94 11.16
N GLU A 72 -2.78 -8.87 11.66
CA GLU A 72 -1.51 -8.93 12.38
C GLU A 72 -1.32 -7.72 13.30
N GLY A 73 -0.62 -7.92 14.41
CA GLY A 73 -0.24 -6.87 15.35
C GLY A 73 0.83 -5.94 14.80
N ALA A 74 0.92 -4.73 15.35
CA ALA A 74 1.81 -3.68 14.83
C ALA A 74 3.30 -4.08 14.75
N GLY A 75 3.78 -4.96 15.62
CA GLY A 75 5.16 -5.44 15.60
C GLY A 75 5.51 -6.34 14.41
N LYS A 76 4.51 -6.89 13.71
CA LYS A 76 4.69 -7.83 12.60
C LYS A 76 3.90 -7.47 11.34
N ALA A 77 3.24 -6.32 11.32
CA ALA A 77 2.44 -5.91 10.16
C ALA A 77 3.30 -5.55 8.93
N TYR A 78 4.57 -5.17 9.12
CA TYR A 78 5.48 -4.82 8.04
C TYR A 78 6.48 -5.93 7.77
N CYS A 79 6.83 -6.11 6.51
CA CYS A 79 7.98 -6.93 6.13
C CYS A 79 9.20 -6.49 6.93
N ASP A 80 9.83 -7.45 7.59
CA ASP A 80 11.09 -7.25 8.29
C ASP A 80 12.25 -7.79 7.43
N THR A 81 13.46 -7.66 7.92
CA THR A 81 14.70 -8.07 7.28
C THR A 81 14.76 -9.59 7.04
N HIS A 82 15.92 -10.08 6.60
CA HIS A 82 16.17 -11.45 6.17
C HIS A 82 16.20 -12.50 7.31
N GLY A 83 15.36 -12.35 8.33
CA GLY A 83 15.26 -13.25 9.47
C GLY A 83 16.31 -13.02 10.56
N TRP A 84 16.24 -13.87 11.60
CA TRP A 84 17.09 -13.79 12.79
C TRP A 84 18.61 -13.81 12.52
N SER A 85 19.05 -14.40 11.40
CA SER A 85 20.49 -14.55 11.13
C SER A 85 21.19 -13.22 10.88
N GLY A 86 20.48 -12.17 10.45
CA GLY A 86 21.07 -10.88 10.08
C GLY A 86 22.10 -10.95 8.95
N LEU A 87 22.15 -12.08 8.23
CA LEU A 87 23.12 -12.31 7.16
C LEU A 87 22.52 -11.91 5.82
N ASP A 88 23.18 -10.97 5.14
CA ASP A 88 22.93 -10.69 3.73
C ASP A 88 23.69 -11.72 2.89
N SER A 89 22.96 -12.75 2.42
CA SER A 89 23.53 -13.85 1.65
C SER A 89 22.59 -14.25 0.51
N SER A 90 23.14 -14.92 -0.51
CA SER A 90 22.35 -15.35 -1.67
C SER A 90 21.19 -16.28 -1.31
N VAL A 91 21.25 -16.99 -0.17
CA VAL A 91 20.13 -17.84 0.28
C VAL A 91 18.96 -17.04 0.84
N ASN A 92 19.16 -15.77 1.17
CA ASN A 92 18.12 -14.85 1.63
C ASN A 92 17.44 -14.07 0.49
N ALA A 93 17.87 -14.29 -0.76
CA ALA A 93 17.27 -13.62 -1.92
C ALA A 93 15.77 -13.94 -2.03
N GLY A 94 14.93 -12.91 -1.99
CA GLY A 94 13.47 -13.05 -2.02
C GLY A 94 12.84 -13.55 -0.70
N TYR A 95 13.62 -13.69 0.38
CA TYR A 95 13.12 -14.02 1.70
C TYR A 95 12.96 -12.76 2.55
N TYR A 96 11.77 -12.58 3.14
CA TYR A 96 11.48 -11.54 4.13
C TYR A 96 10.56 -12.12 5.21
N ASP A 97 10.81 -11.78 6.46
CA ASP A 97 9.87 -12.06 7.53
C ASP A 97 8.62 -11.19 7.39
N ASN A 98 7.53 -11.60 8.04
CA ASN A 98 6.27 -10.84 8.13
C ASN A 98 5.53 -10.58 6.80
N ARG A 99 5.83 -11.34 5.74
CA ARG A 99 4.99 -11.39 4.52
C ARG A 99 3.63 -12.04 4.80
N TYR A 100 3.65 -13.12 5.56
CA TYR A 100 2.45 -13.85 5.99
C TYR A 100 1.86 -13.20 7.24
N TRP A 101 0.53 -13.06 7.23
CA TRP A 101 -0.26 -12.62 8.38
C TRP A 101 -1.14 -13.76 8.88
N VAL A 102 -1.72 -13.59 10.07
CA VAL A 102 -2.61 -14.60 10.65
C VAL A 102 -3.95 -14.58 9.90
N MET A 103 -4.40 -15.76 9.47
CA MET A 103 -5.70 -15.92 8.82
C MET A 103 -6.84 -15.76 9.83
N TRP A 104 -7.83 -14.92 9.50
CA TRP A 104 -9.09 -14.86 10.25
C TRP A 104 -10.04 -15.94 9.73
N LYS A 105 -10.30 -16.95 10.58
CA LYS A 105 -11.11 -18.12 10.24
C LYS A 105 -10.56 -18.85 9.01
N LEU A 106 -11.32 -18.87 7.91
CA LEU A 106 -11.02 -19.57 6.65
C LEU A 106 -11.40 -18.67 5.48
N PRO A 107 -10.83 -18.89 4.27
CA PRO A 107 -11.33 -18.26 3.06
C PRO A 107 -12.83 -18.50 2.90
N MET A 108 -13.57 -17.47 2.53
CA MET A 108 -15.03 -17.45 2.47
C MET A 108 -15.50 -18.10 1.16
N TYR A 109 -15.27 -19.41 1.02
CA TYR A 109 -15.65 -20.19 -0.15
C TYR A 109 -17.16 -20.10 -0.43
N GLY A 110 -17.53 -19.77 -1.67
CA GLY A 110 -18.93 -19.63 -2.07
C GLY A 110 -19.62 -18.35 -1.58
N CYS A 111 -18.87 -17.39 -1.01
CA CYS A 111 -19.42 -16.09 -0.61
C CYS A 111 -20.04 -15.35 -1.79
N THR A 112 -21.31 -14.94 -1.64
CA THR A 112 -22.05 -14.20 -2.67
C THR A 112 -22.39 -12.77 -2.27
N SER A 113 -22.16 -12.39 -1.00
CA SER A 113 -22.52 -11.07 -0.48
C SER A 113 -21.31 -10.32 0.11
N PRO A 114 -21.02 -9.09 -0.33
CA PRO A 114 -19.99 -8.25 0.29
C PRO A 114 -20.24 -7.95 1.77
N ASP A 115 -21.52 -7.93 2.19
CA ASP A 115 -21.89 -7.63 3.56
C ASP A 115 -21.42 -8.71 4.55
N GLU A 116 -21.32 -9.97 4.10
CA GLU A 116 -20.76 -11.07 4.90
C GLU A 116 -19.28 -10.83 5.19
N VAL A 117 -18.50 -10.43 4.18
CA VAL A 117 -17.08 -10.12 4.35
C VAL A 117 -16.90 -8.90 5.26
N LEU A 118 -17.69 -7.85 5.08
CA LEU A 118 -17.66 -6.67 5.95
C LEU A 118 -18.05 -7.01 7.40
N ALA A 119 -19.02 -7.90 7.60
CA ALA A 119 -19.39 -8.36 8.94
C ALA A 119 -18.23 -9.09 9.63
N GLU A 120 -17.48 -9.90 8.88
CA GLU A 120 -16.30 -10.60 9.38
C GLU A 120 -15.11 -9.66 9.63
N VAL A 121 -14.89 -8.63 8.79
CA VAL A 121 -13.91 -7.57 9.07
C VAL A 121 -14.23 -6.89 10.39
N ARG A 122 -15.50 -6.46 10.58
CA ARG A 122 -15.94 -5.86 11.85
C ARG A 122 -15.81 -6.82 13.04
N ALA A 123 -16.05 -8.11 12.84
CA ALA A 123 -15.87 -9.12 13.89
C ALA A 123 -14.39 -9.26 14.29
N CYS A 124 -13.49 -9.29 13.32
CA CYS A 124 -12.05 -9.31 13.53
C CYS A 124 -11.58 -8.04 14.26
N THR A 125 -12.05 -6.85 13.84
CA THR A 125 -11.75 -5.58 14.51
C THR A 125 -12.20 -5.58 15.98
N ARG A 126 -13.41 -6.09 16.28
CA ARG A 126 -13.90 -6.19 17.66
C ARG A 126 -13.08 -7.15 18.52
N ALA A 127 -12.61 -8.26 17.94
CA ALA A 127 -11.79 -9.24 18.65
C ALA A 127 -10.36 -8.75 18.87
N PHE A 128 -9.81 -8.02 17.90
CA PHE A 128 -8.42 -7.57 17.87
C PHE A 128 -8.31 -6.10 17.43
N PRO A 129 -8.72 -5.14 18.28
CA PRO A 129 -8.81 -3.72 17.91
C PRO A 129 -7.46 -3.07 17.60
N ASP A 130 -6.36 -3.61 18.14
CA ASP A 130 -5.00 -3.10 17.94
C ASP A 130 -4.27 -3.76 16.75
N CYS A 131 -4.97 -4.55 15.94
CA CYS A 131 -4.39 -5.22 14.76
C CYS A 131 -4.71 -4.50 13.45
N PHE A 132 -3.78 -4.61 12.51
CA PHE A 132 -4.04 -4.32 11.11
C PHE A 132 -4.86 -5.45 10.51
N ILE A 133 -5.76 -5.12 9.59
CA ILE A 133 -6.60 -6.12 8.91
C ILE A 133 -6.57 -5.83 7.41
N ARG A 134 -6.33 -6.87 6.61
CA ARG A 134 -6.38 -6.80 5.15
C ARG A 134 -7.38 -7.82 4.61
N VAL A 135 -7.97 -7.49 3.46
CA VAL A 135 -8.81 -8.40 2.68
C VAL A 135 -8.01 -8.84 1.46
N ALA A 136 -7.94 -10.15 1.26
CA ALA A 136 -7.30 -10.80 0.13
C ALA A 136 -8.34 -11.55 -0.73
N GLY A 137 -8.05 -11.70 -2.01
CA GLY A 137 -8.87 -12.49 -2.94
C GLY A 137 -8.05 -13.58 -3.61
N PHE A 138 -8.50 -14.84 -3.54
CA PHE A 138 -7.80 -16.00 -4.08
C PHE A 138 -8.51 -16.58 -5.30
N ASP A 139 -7.75 -16.78 -6.37
CA ASP A 139 -8.21 -17.43 -7.61
C ASP A 139 -7.82 -18.91 -7.57
N ASN A 140 -8.82 -19.80 -7.56
CA ASN A 140 -8.61 -21.24 -7.51
C ASN A 140 -8.16 -21.83 -8.86
N ILE A 141 -8.40 -21.14 -9.97
CA ILE A 141 -7.97 -21.55 -11.30
C ILE A 141 -6.49 -21.25 -11.47
N LYS A 142 -6.06 -20.04 -11.10
CA LYS A 142 -4.64 -19.62 -11.16
C LYS A 142 -3.82 -20.09 -9.95
N GLN A 143 -4.49 -20.54 -8.89
CA GLN A 143 -3.88 -20.98 -7.63
C GLN A 143 -3.01 -19.90 -6.97
N VAL A 144 -3.50 -18.66 -6.94
CA VAL A 144 -2.74 -17.51 -6.43
C VAL A 144 -3.64 -16.48 -5.75
N GLN A 145 -3.06 -15.70 -4.84
CA GLN A 145 -3.66 -14.47 -4.35
C GLN A 145 -3.65 -13.41 -5.47
N CYS A 146 -4.82 -12.95 -5.90
CA CYS A 146 -4.97 -11.98 -6.99
C CYS A 146 -5.23 -10.56 -6.52
N SER A 147 -5.63 -10.37 -5.26
CA SER A 147 -5.85 -9.05 -4.68
C SER A 147 -5.51 -9.05 -3.19
N SER A 148 -5.09 -7.88 -2.69
CA SER A 148 -4.79 -7.63 -1.28
C SER A 148 -4.87 -6.13 -1.00
N PHE A 149 -5.69 -5.71 -0.04
CA PHE A 149 -5.73 -4.32 0.39
C PHE A 149 -6.07 -4.19 1.87
N LEU A 150 -5.55 -3.15 2.51
CA LEU A 150 -5.82 -2.87 3.92
C LEU A 150 -7.28 -2.44 4.09
N ALA A 151 -7.99 -3.05 5.04
CA ALA A 151 -9.38 -2.76 5.37
C ALA A 151 -9.53 -2.06 6.73
N HIS A 152 -8.61 -2.28 7.67
CA HIS A 152 -8.59 -1.60 8.97
C HIS A 152 -7.17 -1.31 9.42
N ARG A 153 -7.00 -0.16 10.05
CA ARG A 153 -5.76 0.30 10.68
C ARG A 153 -6.03 0.64 12.15
N PRO A 154 -5.21 0.16 13.10
CA PRO A 154 -5.45 0.43 14.51
C PRO A 154 -5.23 1.91 14.84
N ALA A 155 -6.08 2.47 15.72
CA ALA A 155 -6.09 3.90 16.03
C ALA A 155 -4.80 4.42 16.69
N ASN A 156 -4.02 3.53 17.31
CA ASN A 156 -2.73 3.83 17.92
C ASN A 156 -1.55 3.76 16.94
N ASP A 157 -1.77 3.47 15.66
CA ASP A 157 -0.70 3.46 14.66
C ASP A 157 -0.09 4.86 14.50
N ARG A 158 1.24 4.93 14.57
CA ARG A 158 2.04 6.15 14.39
C ARG A 158 3.05 6.04 13.26
N THR A 159 2.96 4.98 12.46
CA THR A 159 3.95 4.65 11.43
C THR A 159 3.57 5.18 10.05
N PHE A 160 2.44 5.88 9.91
CA PHE A 160 1.94 6.43 8.64
C PHE A 160 1.55 7.91 8.73
N GLN A 161 1.49 8.54 7.56
CA GLN A 161 0.98 9.90 7.40
C GLN A 161 -0.44 9.89 6.80
N PRO A 162 -1.37 10.75 7.27
CA PRO A 162 -2.58 11.05 6.53
C PRO A 162 -2.21 11.63 5.16
N VAL A 163 -3.13 11.63 4.19
CA VAL A 163 -2.87 12.08 2.81
C VAL A 163 -2.19 13.46 2.77
N THR A 164 -2.62 14.38 3.63
CA THR A 164 -2.07 15.74 3.75
C THR A 164 -0.67 15.81 4.37
N GLY A 165 -0.24 14.79 5.10
CA GLY A 165 1.08 14.73 5.77
C GLY A 165 2.16 13.97 5.00
N ARG A 166 1.82 13.37 3.85
CA ARG A 166 2.76 12.56 3.04
C ARG A 166 3.83 13.40 2.34
N GLN A 167 3.61 14.72 2.23
CA GLN A 167 4.51 15.65 1.56
C GLN A 167 4.72 16.90 2.43
N VAL A 168 5.88 17.54 2.29
CA VAL A 168 6.25 18.78 3.00
C VAL A 168 6.68 19.87 2.00
N GLY A 169 6.36 21.14 2.29
CA GLY A 169 6.70 22.31 1.48
C GLY A 169 5.67 23.43 1.60
N ASP A 170 6.07 24.69 1.35
CA ASP A 170 5.26 25.90 1.60
C ASP A 170 4.01 26.05 0.71
N GLY A 171 3.79 25.13 -0.23
CA GLY A 171 2.66 25.13 -1.17
C GLY A 171 1.42 24.35 -0.70
N GLY A 172 1.46 23.69 0.46
CA GLY A 172 0.34 22.92 1.01
C GLY A 172 0.30 23.04 2.53
N ALA A 173 -0.91 23.17 3.09
CA ALA A 173 -1.16 23.42 4.51
C ALA A 173 -0.19 22.67 5.43
N ALA A 174 0.49 23.42 6.30
CA ALA A 174 1.26 22.85 7.40
C ALA A 174 0.40 21.81 8.13
N PRO A 175 0.97 20.68 8.59
CA PRO A 175 0.23 19.80 9.47
C PRO A 175 -0.14 20.62 10.70
N ALA A 176 -1.43 20.81 10.94
CA ALA A 176 -1.91 21.35 12.19
C ALA A 176 -1.38 20.44 13.31
N ALA A 177 -0.41 20.94 14.06
CA ALA A 177 -0.06 20.35 15.34
C ALA A 177 -1.33 20.35 16.19
N GLY A 178 -1.90 19.16 16.44
CA GLY A 178 -3.07 19.00 17.31
C GLY A 178 -4.44 19.15 16.67
N GLY A 179 -4.61 18.81 15.39
CA GLY A 179 -5.95 18.64 14.81
C GLY A 179 -6.65 17.39 15.37
N SER A 180 -7.80 17.58 16.02
CA SER A 180 -8.70 16.49 16.44
C SER A 180 -8.83 15.42 15.36
N GLN A 181 -8.60 14.16 15.72
CA GLN A 181 -8.91 12.97 14.91
C GLN A 181 -10.31 13.14 14.32
N GLN A 182 -10.40 13.54 13.05
CA GLN A 182 -11.63 13.32 12.31
C GLN A 182 -11.79 11.80 12.23
N ASN A 183 -12.93 11.31 12.72
CA ASN A 183 -13.35 9.92 12.60
C ASN A 183 -13.51 9.57 11.11
N TYR A 184 -12.39 9.34 10.43
CA TYR A 184 -12.38 8.52 9.24
C TYR A 184 -12.49 7.09 9.75
N SER A 185 -13.55 6.40 9.33
CA SER A 185 -13.63 4.95 9.46
C SER A 185 -12.37 4.35 8.82
N TRP A 186 -11.51 3.82 9.67
CA TRP A 186 -10.66 2.68 9.40
C TRP A 186 -11.23 1.51 10.21
#